data_AF-A0AA91EKS0-F1
#
_entry.id   AF-A0AA91EKS0-F1
#
_cell.length_a   1.000
_cell.length_b   1.000
_cell.length_c   1.000
_cell.angle_alpha   90.00
_cell.angle_beta   90.00
_cell.angle_gamma   90.00
#
_symmetry.space_group_name_H-M   'P 1'
#
loop_
_entity.id
_entity.type
_entity.pdbx_description
1 polymer ?
#
loop_
_entity_poly.entity_id
_entity_poly.type
_entity_poly.pdbx_seq_one_letter_code
_entity_poly.pdbx_strand_id
1 'polypeptide(L)'
;MHSNSKELNTNSQENKMKKFELVAELSKEFFGRKLFRIRALISFGDICKGDLGGWVEKEECVDQSGNAWVSGDARVSGDARVYGNARVYGNAWVYGDARVSGDAWVYGDARVYGNALVSGDARVSGDAHHITVSPIGSEGGYLTAFRQKDNSIVVSRGCFSGSIEEFEKAINATHGDSKYAEQYKIVISLIKSRLEAVEQSND
;
A
#
# COMPACT_ATOMS: atom_id res chain seq x y z
N MET A 1 4.39 45.71 -44.74
CA MET A 1 3.47 46.12 -43.66
C MET A 1 2.50 44.98 -43.38
N HIS A 2 2.56 44.46 -42.15
CA HIS A 2 1.51 43.75 -41.39
C HIS A 2 0.84 42.53 -42.04
N SER A 3 1.28 41.30 -41.73
CA SER A 3 0.97 40.50 -40.51
C SER A 3 -0.46 39.95 -40.49
N ASN A 4 -0.59 38.62 -40.54
CA ASN A 4 -1.28 37.82 -39.50
C ASN A 4 -1.35 36.34 -39.90
N SER A 5 -0.24 35.62 -39.68
CA SER A 5 -0.29 34.19 -39.43
C SER A 5 -0.84 33.98 -38.02
N LYS A 6 -2.11 33.58 -37.91
CA LYS A 6 -2.67 33.10 -36.64
C LYS A 6 -1.98 31.80 -36.28
N GLU A 7 -1.10 31.86 -35.29
CA GLU A 7 -0.64 30.69 -34.54
C GLU A 7 -1.84 30.01 -33.89
N LEU A 8 -2.12 28.77 -34.31
CA LEU A 8 -3.01 27.86 -33.60
C LEU A 8 -2.25 27.38 -32.36
N ASN A 9 -2.52 28.04 -31.24
CA ASN A 9 -2.04 27.64 -29.92
C ASN A 9 -2.75 26.34 -29.50
N THR A 10 -2.15 25.19 -29.82
CA THR A 10 -2.59 23.88 -29.32
C THR A 10 -2.10 23.70 -27.89
N ASN A 11 -2.77 24.37 -26.95
CA ASN A 11 -2.73 23.97 -25.54
C ASN A 11 -3.61 22.72 -25.37
N SER A 12 -3.14 21.58 -25.85
CA SER A 12 -3.67 20.27 -25.48
C SER A 12 -3.15 19.92 -24.08
N GLN A 13 -3.66 20.60 -23.06
CA GLN A 13 -3.80 19.91 -21.78
C GLN A 13 -4.93 18.92 -21.98
N GLU A 14 -4.60 17.67 -22.29
CA GLU A 14 -5.51 16.56 -22.09
C GLU A 14 -6.00 16.66 -20.64
N ASN A 15 -7.24 17.10 -20.49
CA ASN A 15 -7.92 17.14 -19.21
C ASN A 15 -8.16 15.67 -18.82
N LYS A 16 -7.12 15.02 -18.28
CA LYS A 16 -7.18 13.63 -17.87
C LYS A 16 -8.30 13.52 -16.85
N MET A 17 -9.38 12.84 -17.22
CA MET A 17 -10.52 12.68 -16.33
C MET A 17 -10.03 12.07 -15.01
N LYS A 18 -10.27 12.80 -13.92
CA LYS A 18 -9.96 12.31 -12.57
C LYS A 18 -10.88 11.13 -12.23
N LYS A 19 -10.34 10.14 -11.52
CA LYS A 19 -11.11 9.01 -11.01
C LYS A 19 -11.92 9.41 -9.78
N PHE A 20 -11.35 10.26 -8.93
CA PHE A 20 -12.01 10.76 -7.72
C PHE A 20 -11.56 12.17 -7.35
N GLU A 21 -12.33 12.81 -6.49
CA GLU A 21 -12.01 14.08 -5.84
C GLU A 21 -11.92 13.93 -4.31
N LEU A 22 -11.17 14.84 -3.67
CA LEU A 22 -11.27 15.09 -2.24
C LEU A 22 -12.44 16.04 -1.99
N VAL A 23 -13.39 15.62 -1.18
CA VAL A 23 -14.58 16.40 -0.87
C VAL A 23 -14.28 17.41 0.23
N ALA A 24 -14.03 18.68 -0.14
CA ALA A 24 -13.57 19.73 0.78
C ALA A 24 -14.51 19.95 1.98
N GLU A 25 -15.83 19.87 1.75
CA GLU A 25 -16.87 20.01 2.77
C GLU A 25 -16.96 18.81 3.72
N LEU A 26 -16.46 17.65 3.32
CA LEU A 26 -16.43 16.42 4.14
C LEU A 26 -15.01 16.14 4.62
N SER A 27 -14.51 17.00 5.51
CA SER A 27 -13.19 16.86 6.11
C SER A 27 -13.23 16.67 7.63
N LYS A 28 -12.23 15.96 8.16
CA LYS A 28 -12.03 15.73 9.59
C LYS A 28 -10.55 15.75 9.93
N GLU A 29 -10.23 16.10 11.16
CA GLU A 29 -8.87 16.04 11.67
C GLU A 29 -8.63 14.71 12.37
N PHE A 30 -7.55 14.03 11.99
CA PHE A 30 -7.09 12.77 12.58
C PHE A 30 -5.61 12.93 12.91
N PHE A 31 -5.24 12.78 14.18
CA PHE A 31 -3.83 12.82 14.63
C PHE A 31 -3.06 14.07 14.12
N GLY A 32 -3.72 15.24 14.14
CA GLY A 32 -3.14 16.51 13.66
C GLY A 32 -3.09 16.67 12.13
N ARG A 33 -3.72 15.76 11.37
CA ARG A 33 -3.77 15.80 9.91
C ARG A 33 -5.22 15.95 9.44
N LYS A 34 -5.44 16.82 8.46
CA LYS A 34 -6.76 17.02 7.86
C LYS A 34 -6.94 16.02 6.72
N LEU A 35 -7.95 15.16 6.81
CA LEU A 35 -8.31 14.21 5.77
C LEU A 35 -9.70 14.55 5.22
N PHE A 36 -9.95 14.14 4.00
CA PHE A 36 -11.18 14.39 3.25
C PHE A 36 -11.81 13.07 2.83
N ARG A 37 -13.14 12.98 2.83
CA ARG A 37 -13.81 11.89 2.13
C ARG A 37 -13.48 11.97 0.65
N ILE A 38 -13.18 10.83 0.03
CA ILE A 38 -13.05 10.77 -1.43
C ILE A 38 -14.43 10.52 -2.06
N ARG A 39 -14.65 11.05 -3.27
CA ARG A 39 -15.86 10.80 -4.06
C ARG A 39 -15.50 10.34 -5.46
N ALA A 40 -16.07 9.24 -5.89
CA ALA A 40 -15.85 8.71 -7.24
C ALA A 40 -16.44 9.66 -8.29
N LEU A 41 -15.65 10.05 -9.29
CA LEU A 41 -16.06 10.91 -10.40
C LEU A 41 -16.47 10.10 -11.65
N ILE A 42 -16.06 8.84 -11.70
CA ILE A 42 -16.40 7.85 -12.72
C ILE A 42 -16.73 6.52 -12.03
N SER A 43 -17.41 5.61 -12.73
CA SER A 43 -17.59 4.23 -12.26
C SER A 43 -16.39 3.36 -12.66
N PHE A 44 -15.93 2.49 -11.77
CA PHE A 44 -14.81 1.56 -12.00
C PHE A 44 -14.88 0.39 -11.02
N GLY A 45 -14.55 -0.83 -11.48
CA GLY A 45 -14.75 -2.04 -10.68
C GLY A 45 -16.19 -2.16 -10.21
N ASP A 46 -16.39 -2.19 -8.89
CA ASP A 46 -17.67 -2.20 -8.19
C ASP A 46 -18.07 -0.83 -7.60
N ILE A 47 -17.33 0.24 -7.93
CA ILE A 47 -17.58 1.60 -7.46
C ILE A 47 -18.39 2.36 -8.51
N CYS A 48 -19.50 2.96 -8.08
CA CYS A 48 -20.34 3.81 -8.91
C CYS A 48 -19.89 5.28 -8.82
N LYS A 49 -20.03 6.00 -9.93
CA LYS A 49 -19.88 7.46 -9.93
C LYS A 49 -20.77 8.09 -8.85
N GLY A 50 -20.19 8.94 -8.02
CA GLY A 50 -20.85 9.62 -6.91
C GLY A 50 -20.64 8.93 -5.55
N ASP A 51 -20.16 7.69 -5.52
CA ASP A 51 -19.92 6.96 -4.27
C ASP A 51 -18.90 7.68 -3.40
N LEU A 52 -19.21 7.79 -2.10
CA LEU A 52 -18.26 8.25 -1.10
C LEU A 52 -17.37 7.08 -0.65
N GLY A 53 -16.06 7.29 -0.72
CA GLY A 53 -15.04 6.39 -0.18
C GLY A 53 -14.57 6.84 1.21
N GLY A 54 -13.44 6.31 1.67
CA GLY A 54 -12.84 6.61 2.97
C GLY A 54 -12.13 7.96 3.04
N TRP A 55 -11.27 8.13 4.04
CA TRP A 55 -10.62 9.39 4.38
C TRP A 55 -9.19 9.44 3.83
N VAL A 56 -8.87 10.47 3.06
CA VAL A 56 -7.58 10.62 2.39
C VAL A 56 -7.04 12.03 2.60
N GLU A 57 -5.75 12.15 2.91
CA GLU A 57 -5.10 13.45 3.19
C GLU A 57 -4.88 14.28 1.93
N LYS A 58 -4.39 13.65 0.85
CA LYS A 58 -4.04 14.30 -0.42
C LYS A 58 -4.26 13.35 -1.60
N GLU A 59 -4.44 13.90 -2.80
CA GLU A 59 -4.75 13.09 -4.00
C GLU A 59 -3.69 12.02 -4.29
N GLU A 60 -2.42 12.26 -3.95
CA GLU A 60 -1.30 11.33 -4.19
C GLU A 60 -1.38 10.06 -3.35
N CYS A 61 -2.20 10.05 -2.30
CA CYS A 61 -2.34 8.90 -1.42
C CYS A 61 -3.09 7.73 -2.08
N VAL A 62 -3.92 8.00 -3.09
CA VAL A 62 -4.66 6.97 -3.84
C VAL A 62 -4.50 7.28 -5.32
N ASP A 63 -4.00 6.31 -6.08
CA ASP A 63 -3.72 6.55 -7.49
C ASP A 63 -4.99 6.91 -8.27
N GLN A 64 -4.90 7.90 -9.15
CA GLN A 64 -5.99 8.32 -10.05
C GLN A 64 -6.17 7.34 -11.22
N SER A 65 -5.25 6.37 -11.37
CA SER A 65 -5.36 5.26 -12.31
C SER A 65 -5.70 3.94 -11.62
N GLY A 66 -6.03 2.91 -12.40
CA GLY A 66 -6.39 1.58 -11.87
C GLY A 66 -7.63 1.58 -10.97
N ASN A 67 -7.80 0.47 -10.23
CA ASN A 67 -8.97 0.22 -9.39
C ASN A 67 -8.72 0.45 -7.90
N ALA A 68 -7.57 0.99 -7.52
CA ALA A 68 -7.26 1.27 -6.12
C ALA A 68 -8.32 2.18 -5.49
N TRP A 69 -8.81 1.79 -4.32
CA TRP A 69 -9.90 2.51 -3.63
C TRP A 69 -9.81 2.38 -2.11
N VAL A 70 -10.26 3.45 -1.44
CA VAL A 70 -10.39 3.51 0.01
C VAL A 70 -11.88 3.65 0.31
N SER A 71 -12.46 2.82 1.17
CA SER A 71 -13.89 2.85 1.53
C SER A 71 -14.11 2.72 3.04
N GLY A 72 -15.36 2.88 3.49
CA GLY A 72 -15.69 2.80 4.93
C GLY A 72 -15.00 3.90 5.74
N ASP A 73 -14.54 3.61 6.95
CA ASP A 73 -13.82 4.56 7.82
C ASP A 73 -12.29 4.49 7.68
N ALA A 74 -11.83 3.78 6.64
CA ALA A 74 -10.42 3.62 6.38
C ALA A 74 -9.75 4.96 6.04
N ARG A 75 -8.46 5.05 6.38
CA ARG A 75 -7.67 6.27 6.34
C ARG A 75 -6.38 6.07 5.56
N VAL A 76 -6.03 7.01 4.71
CA VAL A 76 -4.72 7.07 4.05
C VAL A 76 -4.13 8.48 4.18
N SER A 77 -2.91 8.56 4.73
CA SER A 77 -2.29 9.84 5.11
C SER A 77 -0.77 9.79 5.05
N GLY A 78 -0.09 10.92 5.17
CA GLY A 78 1.36 11.04 5.03
C GLY A 78 1.79 10.91 3.58
N ASP A 79 2.86 10.17 3.33
CA ASP A 79 3.38 9.86 2.00
C ASP A 79 2.99 8.46 1.51
N ALA A 80 2.05 7.83 2.23
CA ALA A 80 1.53 6.52 1.89
C ALA A 80 0.82 6.55 0.54
N ARG A 81 0.92 5.45 -0.21
CA ARG A 81 0.34 5.32 -1.55
C ARG A 81 -0.41 4.00 -1.71
N VAL A 82 -1.64 4.09 -2.20
CA VAL A 82 -2.49 2.96 -2.58
C VAL A 82 -2.70 3.00 -4.10
N TYR A 83 -2.27 1.96 -4.81
CA TYR A 83 -2.30 1.94 -6.28
C TYR A 83 -2.54 0.53 -6.85
N GLY A 84 -2.69 0.41 -8.18
CA GLY A 84 -3.06 -0.86 -8.82
C GLY A 84 -4.54 -1.19 -8.58
N ASN A 85 -4.83 -2.36 -8.00
CA ASN A 85 -6.19 -2.81 -7.65
C ASN A 85 -6.40 -2.88 -6.13
N ALA A 86 -5.49 -2.29 -5.33
CA ALA A 86 -5.49 -2.43 -3.89
C ALA A 86 -6.74 -1.82 -3.24
N ARG A 87 -7.28 -2.47 -2.22
CA ARG A 87 -8.47 -2.01 -1.48
C ARG A 87 -8.12 -1.77 -0.03
N VAL A 88 -8.50 -0.60 0.49
CA VAL A 88 -8.37 -0.28 1.91
C VAL A 88 -9.77 0.03 2.47
N TYR A 89 -10.23 -0.72 3.46
CA TYR A 89 -11.60 -0.58 3.98
C TYR A 89 -11.71 -0.94 5.47
N GLY A 90 -12.91 -0.82 6.05
CA GLY A 90 -13.12 -0.99 7.49
C GLY A 90 -12.59 0.22 8.27
N ASN A 91 -11.84 -0.01 9.35
CA ASN A 91 -11.16 1.01 10.15
C ASN A 91 -9.66 1.10 9.84
N ALA A 92 -9.20 0.44 8.78
CA ALA A 92 -7.79 0.32 8.47
C ALA A 92 -7.12 1.68 8.25
N TRP A 93 -5.85 1.78 8.60
CA TRP A 93 -5.08 3.01 8.45
C TRP A 93 -3.74 2.74 7.78
N VAL A 94 -3.54 3.34 6.61
CA VAL A 94 -2.26 3.32 5.88
C VAL A 94 -1.59 4.69 6.02
N TYR A 95 -0.38 4.75 6.57
CA TYR A 95 0.31 6.03 6.80
C TYR A 95 1.84 5.94 6.76
N GLY A 96 2.54 7.07 6.92
CA GLY A 96 3.99 7.12 6.76
C GLY A 96 4.38 7.06 5.28
N ASP A 97 5.35 6.21 4.92
CA ASP A 97 5.82 6.00 3.54
C ASP A 97 5.27 4.69 2.92
N ALA A 98 4.25 4.10 3.55
CA ALA A 98 3.77 2.77 3.23
C ALA A 98 3.18 2.70 1.81
N ARG A 99 3.44 1.60 1.11
CA ARG A 99 2.92 1.34 -0.24
C ARG A 99 2.07 0.10 -0.24
N VAL A 100 0.83 0.24 -0.72
CA VAL A 100 -0.13 -0.86 -0.88
C VAL A 100 -0.49 -0.97 -2.36
N SER A 101 -0.31 -2.14 -2.95
CA SER A 101 -0.46 -2.32 -4.40
C SER A 101 -0.86 -3.74 -4.83
N GLY A 102 -1.00 -3.98 -6.12
CA GLY A 102 -1.50 -5.26 -6.63
C GLY A 102 -2.98 -5.45 -6.29
N ASP A 103 -3.38 -6.67 -5.95
CA ASP A 103 -4.74 -7.03 -5.51
C ASP A 103 -4.85 -7.10 -3.97
N ALA A 104 -3.97 -6.36 -3.28
CA ALA A 104 -3.83 -6.37 -1.83
C ALA A 104 -5.05 -5.75 -1.15
N TRP A 105 -5.54 -6.40 -0.09
CA TRP A 105 -6.59 -5.85 0.76
C TRP A 105 -6.05 -5.56 2.15
N VAL A 106 -6.27 -4.33 2.61
CA VAL A 106 -5.99 -3.89 3.97
C VAL A 106 -7.32 -3.52 4.62
N TYR A 107 -7.70 -4.23 5.69
CA TYR A 107 -9.04 -4.13 6.25
C TYR A 107 -9.08 -4.34 7.76
N GLY A 108 -10.29 -4.37 8.34
CA GLY A 108 -10.46 -4.48 9.79
C GLY A 108 -9.86 -3.27 10.50
N ASP A 109 -9.09 -3.50 11.56
CA ASP A 109 -8.39 -2.46 12.33
C ASP A 109 -6.89 -2.37 11.99
N ALA A 110 -6.47 -2.92 10.84
CA ALA A 110 -5.07 -2.97 10.44
C ALA A 110 -4.43 -1.58 10.32
N ARG A 111 -3.22 -1.44 10.84
CA ARG A 111 -2.35 -0.27 10.64
C ARG A 111 -1.13 -0.66 9.83
N VAL A 112 -1.01 -0.16 8.61
CA VAL A 112 0.15 -0.36 7.75
C VAL A 112 0.93 0.94 7.67
N TYR A 113 2.16 0.96 8.15
CA TYR A 113 2.90 2.20 8.33
C TYR A 113 4.41 2.10 8.14
N GLY A 114 5.09 3.24 8.23
CA GLY A 114 6.53 3.33 7.99
C GLY A 114 6.86 3.04 6.53
N ASN A 115 7.90 2.27 6.26
CA ASN A 115 8.34 1.91 4.90
C ASN A 115 7.78 0.55 4.45
N ALA A 116 6.61 0.14 4.96
CA ALA A 116 6.00 -1.14 4.61
C ALA A 116 5.64 -1.20 3.12
N LEU A 117 6.02 -2.31 2.47
CA LEU A 117 5.64 -2.64 1.10
C LEU A 117 4.70 -3.84 1.11
N VAL A 118 3.40 -3.60 0.92
CA VAL A 118 2.36 -4.64 0.87
C VAL A 118 1.83 -4.72 -0.57
N SER A 119 1.88 -5.90 -1.17
CA SER A 119 1.60 -6.06 -2.61
C SER A 119 1.01 -7.44 -2.95
N GLY A 120 0.69 -7.66 -4.23
CA GLY A 120 0.15 -8.94 -4.70
C GLY A 120 -1.21 -9.27 -4.07
N ASP A 121 -1.42 -10.52 -3.68
CA ASP A 121 -2.69 -11.00 -3.09
C ASP A 121 -2.76 -10.84 -1.56
N ALA A 122 -2.07 -9.84 -0.99
CA ALA A 122 -2.00 -9.64 0.45
C ALA A 122 -3.40 -9.51 1.10
N ARG A 123 -3.56 -10.04 2.33
CA ARG A 123 -4.74 -9.90 3.19
C ARG A 123 -4.33 -9.49 4.60
N VAL A 124 -4.28 -8.18 4.83
CA VAL A 124 -3.81 -7.58 6.08
C VAL A 124 -5.01 -7.01 6.84
N SER A 125 -5.50 -7.74 7.83
CA SER A 125 -6.67 -7.35 8.63
C SER A 125 -6.35 -6.90 10.05
N GLY A 126 -5.09 -7.02 10.47
CA GLY A 126 -4.61 -6.58 11.76
C GLY A 126 -3.10 -6.35 11.76
N ASP A 127 -2.61 -5.69 12.80
CA ASP A 127 -1.20 -5.29 12.95
C ASP A 127 -0.24 -6.48 13.03
N ALA A 128 -0.76 -7.67 13.36
CA ALA A 128 -0.01 -8.91 13.38
C ALA A 128 0.14 -9.57 12.00
N HIS A 129 -0.52 -9.08 10.93
CA HIS A 129 -0.51 -9.73 9.60
C HIS A 129 0.66 -9.26 8.71
N HIS A 130 1.47 -8.32 9.18
CA HIS A 130 2.68 -7.88 8.51
C HIS A 130 3.76 -7.51 9.53
N ILE A 131 4.99 -7.39 9.05
CA ILE A 131 6.12 -6.90 9.82
C ILE A 131 7.10 -6.22 8.88
N THR A 132 7.67 -5.09 9.33
CA THR A 132 8.79 -4.42 8.66
C THR A 132 10.00 -4.43 9.57
N VAL A 133 11.15 -4.89 9.06
CA VAL A 133 12.42 -4.94 9.78
C VAL A 133 13.46 -4.10 9.06
N SER A 134 14.11 -3.20 9.79
CA SER A 134 15.16 -2.31 9.30
C SER A 134 16.00 -1.79 10.47
N PRO A 135 17.30 -1.49 10.27
CA PRO A 135 18.07 -1.78 9.06
C PRO A 135 18.44 -3.27 8.97
N ILE A 136 18.38 -3.85 7.77
CA ILE A 136 18.81 -5.25 7.53
C ILE A 136 19.59 -5.43 6.23
N GLY A 137 20.55 -6.37 6.26
CA GLY A 137 21.44 -6.67 5.16
C GLY A 137 22.56 -5.65 5.00
N SER A 138 23.44 -5.88 4.03
CA SER A 138 24.63 -5.06 3.78
C SER A 138 24.35 -3.59 3.45
N GLU A 139 23.19 -3.30 2.90
CA GLU A 139 22.76 -1.95 2.51
C GLU A 139 21.94 -1.24 3.61
N GLY A 140 21.64 -1.92 4.72
CA GLY A 140 20.79 -1.37 5.78
C GLY A 140 19.37 -1.02 5.32
N GLY A 141 18.76 -1.88 4.49
CA GLY A 141 17.45 -1.62 3.90
C GLY A 141 16.27 -2.10 4.76
N TYR A 142 15.08 -1.95 4.19
CA TYR A 142 13.82 -2.41 4.79
C TYR A 142 13.41 -3.76 4.19
N LEU A 143 13.09 -4.71 5.04
CA LEU A 143 12.40 -5.95 4.70
C LEU A 143 10.95 -5.82 5.16
N THR A 144 9.98 -6.16 4.31
CA THR A 144 8.58 -6.30 4.70
C THR A 144 8.13 -7.73 4.47
N ALA A 145 7.48 -8.35 5.44
CA ALA A 145 6.79 -9.62 5.25
C ALA A 145 5.30 -9.47 5.58
N PHE A 146 4.44 -10.14 4.84
CA PHE A 146 2.98 -10.07 5.01
C PHE A 146 2.30 -11.36 4.54
N ARG A 147 1.06 -11.56 4.97
CA ARG A 147 0.23 -12.70 4.57
C ARG A 147 -0.59 -12.46 3.31
N GLN A 148 -0.70 -13.50 2.51
CA GLN A 148 -1.61 -13.57 1.36
C GLN A 148 -2.96 -14.17 1.73
N LYS A 149 -3.88 -14.18 0.76
CA LYS A 149 -5.23 -14.77 0.89
C LYS A 149 -5.24 -16.24 1.29
N ASP A 150 -4.26 -17.02 0.87
CA ASP A 150 -4.10 -18.44 1.21
C ASP A 150 -3.28 -18.66 2.50
N ASN A 151 -3.03 -17.58 3.26
CA ASN A 151 -2.17 -17.53 4.44
C ASN A 151 -0.67 -17.77 4.18
N SER A 152 -0.24 -17.93 2.94
CA SER A 152 1.20 -17.98 2.63
C SER A 152 1.87 -16.63 2.97
N ILE A 153 3.16 -16.71 3.27
CA ILE A 153 3.96 -15.53 3.65
C ILE A 153 4.81 -15.11 2.46
N VAL A 154 4.66 -13.83 2.08
CA VAL A 154 5.55 -13.17 1.12
C VAL A 154 6.52 -12.28 1.87
N VAL A 155 7.76 -12.26 1.38
CA VAL A 155 8.82 -11.37 1.83
C VAL A 155 9.22 -10.47 0.66
N SER A 156 9.29 -9.17 0.92
CA SER A 156 9.84 -8.15 0.03
C SER A 156 11.09 -7.52 0.65
N ARG A 157 12.21 -7.55 -0.08
CA ARG A 157 13.45 -6.85 0.28
C ARG A 157 14.19 -6.37 -0.97
N GLY A 158 14.30 -5.06 -1.13
CA GLY A 158 14.94 -4.48 -2.32
C GLY A 158 14.21 -4.92 -3.60
N CYS A 159 14.93 -5.52 -4.53
CA CYS A 159 14.33 -6.08 -5.75
C CYS A 159 13.74 -7.48 -5.56
N PHE A 160 13.95 -8.13 -4.40
CA PHE A 160 13.36 -9.43 -4.12
C PHE A 160 11.91 -9.27 -3.67
N SER A 161 11.01 -10.06 -4.25
CA SER A 161 9.67 -10.32 -3.75
C SER A 161 9.31 -11.77 -4.05
N GLY A 162 9.00 -12.57 -3.04
CA GLY A 162 8.71 -14.00 -3.20
C GLY A 162 8.27 -14.65 -1.89
N SER A 163 8.05 -15.96 -1.91
CA SER A 163 7.69 -16.72 -0.71
C SER A 163 8.82 -16.70 0.32
N ILE A 164 8.50 -16.99 1.58
CA ILE A 164 9.53 -17.08 2.63
C ILE A 164 10.55 -18.19 2.35
N GLU A 165 10.14 -19.31 1.74
CA GLU A 165 11.02 -20.41 1.30
C GLU A 165 11.92 -19.99 0.13
N GLU A 166 11.38 -19.22 -0.82
CA GLU A 166 12.17 -18.65 -1.92
C GLU A 166 13.21 -17.67 -1.38
N PHE A 167 12.85 -16.88 -0.36
CA PHE A 167 13.76 -15.95 0.28
C PHE A 167 14.89 -16.67 1.03
N GLU A 168 14.57 -17.74 1.78
CA GLU A 168 15.56 -18.63 2.41
C GLU A 168 16.56 -19.19 1.39
N LYS A 169 16.07 -19.67 0.25
CA LYS A 169 16.93 -20.16 -0.85
C LYS A 169 17.82 -19.05 -1.41
N ALA A 170 17.26 -17.86 -1.63
CA ALA A 170 18.00 -16.71 -2.15
C ALA A 170 19.12 -16.26 -1.21
N ILE A 171 18.89 -16.26 0.11
CA ILE A 171 19.92 -15.93 1.11
C ILE A 171 21.09 -16.90 1.02
N ASN A 172 20.82 -18.21 0.97
CA ASN A 172 21.89 -19.21 0.89
C ASN A 172 22.69 -19.08 -0.42
N ALA A 173 22.03 -18.77 -1.53
CA ALA A 173 22.68 -18.58 -2.83
C ALA A 173 23.54 -17.30 -2.90
N THR A 174 23.12 -16.21 -2.26
CA THR A 174 23.79 -14.90 -2.38
C THR A 174 24.77 -14.61 -1.24
N HIS A 175 24.47 -15.05 -0.01
CA HIS A 175 25.15 -14.59 1.19
C HIS A 175 25.95 -15.66 1.93
N GLY A 176 25.84 -16.95 1.57
CA GLY A 176 26.58 -18.05 2.19
C GLY A 176 26.59 -17.98 3.72
N ASP A 177 27.79 -18.06 4.31
CA ASP A 177 28.01 -18.00 5.77
C ASP A 177 28.35 -16.59 6.29
N SER A 178 27.87 -15.55 5.61
CA SER A 178 28.09 -14.17 6.09
C SER A 178 27.23 -13.83 7.30
N LYS A 179 27.68 -12.84 8.11
CA LYS A 179 26.88 -12.26 9.21
C LYS A 179 25.47 -11.79 8.76
N TYR A 180 25.33 -11.40 7.49
CA TYR A 180 24.03 -10.97 6.95
C TYR A 180 23.10 -12.16 6.71
N ALA A 181 23.62 -13.31 6.28
CA ALA A 181 22.84 -14.53 6.19
C ALA A 181 22.32 -14.96 7.57
N GLU A 182 23.15 -14.87 8.61
CA GLU A 182 22.73 -15.14 10.00
C GLU A 182 21.63 -14.18 10.46
N GLN A 183 21.79 -12.87 10.23
CA GLN A 183 20.75 -11.87 10.53
C GLN A 183 19.43 -12.19 9.81
N TYR A 184 19.47 -12.53 8.53
CA TYR A 184 18.27 -12.91 7.79
C TYR A 184 17.63 -14.18 8.33
N LYS A 185 18.42 -15.21 8.73
CA LYS A 185 17.89 -16.44 9.35
C LYS A 185 17.15 -16.15 10.67
N ILE A 186 17.67 -15.24 11.49
CA ILE A 186 17.01 -14.78 12.72
C ILE A 186 15.68 -14.08 12.38
N VAL A 187 15.70 -13.20 11.38
CA VAL A 187 14.51 -12.44 10.96
C VAL A 187 13.45 -13.33 10.33
N ILE A 188 13.83 -14.33 9.55
CA ILE A 188 12.91 -15.36 9.04
C ILE A 188 12.26 -16.10 10.21
N SER A 189 13.04 -16.51 11.22
CA SER A 189 12.49 -17.18 12.41
C SER A 189 11.46 -16.31 13.13
N LEU A 190 11.72 -15.00 13.26
CA LEU A 190 10.76 -14.03 13.79
C LEU A 190 9.51 -13.89 12.92
N ILE A 191 9.67 -13.80 11.59
CA ILE A 191 8.56 -13.69 10.65
C ILE A 191 7.64 -14.91 10.77
N LYS A 192 8.21 -16.12 10.73
CA LYS A 192 7.47 -17.38 10.89
C LYS A 192 6.71 -17.39 12.21
N SER A 193 7.39 -17.14 13.32
CA SER A 193 6.78 -17.09 14.65
C SER A 193 5.63 -16.09 14.75
N ARG A 194 5.67 -14.96 14.04
CA ARG A 194 4.64 -13.91 14.11
C ARG A 194 3.47 -14.16 13.15
N LEU A 195 3.76 -14.63 11.95
CA LEU A 195 2.77 -14.69 10.86
C LEU A 195 2.15 -16.08 10.68
N GLU A 196 2.83 -17.17 11.06
CA GLU A 196 2.27 -18.53 11.00
C GLU A 196 1.27 -18.78 12.15
N ALA A 197 1.41 -18.07 13.27
CA ALA A 197 0.72 -18.37 14.53
C ALA A 197 -0.73 -17.84 14.65
N VAL A 198 -1.43 -17.52 13.56
CA VAL A 198 -2.84 -17.08 13.65
C VAL A 198 -3.75 -18.08 12.93
N GLU A 199 -3.90 -19.25 13.54
CA GLU A 199 -5.10 -20.07 13.37
C GLU A 199 -6.09 -19.71 14.48
N GLN A 200 -7.21 -19.10 14.08
CA GLN A 200 -8.49 -18.97 14.79
C GLN A 200 -8.46 -18.47 16.25
N SER A 201 -8.74 -17.17 16.43
CA SER A 201 -9.55 -16.72 17.57
C SER A 201 -10.93 -16.30 17.04
N ASN A 202 -11.81 -17.29 16.91
CA ASN A 202 -13.25 -17.03 16.94
C ASN A 202 -13.65 -16.98 18.42
N ASP A 203 -13.50 -15.84 19.07
CA ASP A 203 -14.12 -15.54 20.36
C ASP A 203 -14.85 -14.18 20.26
#